data_AF-A0A7Y6CRG8-F1
#
_entry.id   AF-A0A7Y6CRG8-F1
#
_cell.length_a   1.000
_cell.length_b   1.000
_cell.length_c   1.000
_cell.angle_alpha   90.00
_cell.angle_beta   90.00
_cell.angle_gamma   90.00
#
_symmetry.space_group_name_H-M   'P 1'
#
loop_
_entity.id
_entity.type
_entity.pdbx_description
1 polymer ?
#
loop_
_entity_poly.entity_id
_entity_poly.type
_entity_poly.pdbx_seq_one_letter_code
_entity_poly.pdbx_strand_id
1 'polypeptide(L)'
;MEKDVWVRRPLGPSKRLTAWMPYETGGHRLWLKQVLGQRTRPYWNKDAHHWEISRVHLRHLVDALVRKFNSVDVFLQFRANETCDRQCRRATGIECSCSCLGQNHGEEQGGAYWKNWQQIGDVVLIDGAIKERQLRVMDHIVSGPYRLKTNERIVIDPHGVNS
;
A
#
# COMPACT_ATOMS: atom_id res chain seq x y z
N MET A 1 11.16 7.46 20.67
CA MET A 1 10.32 6.49 19.95
C MET A 1 10.34 6.91 18.50
N GLU A 2 11.21 6.28 17.70
CA GLU A 2 11.22 6.47 16.26
C GLU A 2 9.82 6.04 15.77
N LYS A 3 9.08 6.96 15.15
CA LYS A 3 7.79 6.59 14.60
C LYS A 3 8.09 5.72 13.39
N ASP A 4 7.66 4.47 13.39
CA ASP A 4 7.71 3.63 12.20
C ASP A 4 6.88 4.30 11.09
N VAL A 5 7.33 4.18 9.84
CA VAL A 5 6.56 4.65 8.68
C VAL A 5 5.24 3.90 8.63
N TRP A 6 4.13 4.61 8.44
CA TRP A 6 2.81 3.98 8.45
C TRP A 6 1.87 4.50 7.37
N VAL A 7 0.92 3.64 7.00
CA VAL A 7 -0.23 3.92 6.16
C VAL A 7 -1.48 3.42 6.87
N ARG A 8 -2.53 4.23 6.94
CA ARG A 8 -3.85 3.82 7.42
C ARG A 8 -4.87 3.96 6.30
N ARG A 9 -5.66 2.90 6.11
CA ARG A 9 -6.81 2.84 5.22
C ARG A 9 -8.10 2.82 6.06
N PRO A 10 -8.70 3.99 6.32
CA PRO A 10 -10.01 4.05 6.95
C PRO A 10 -11.10 3.43 6.08
N LEU A 11 -12.18 2.97 6.72
CA LEU A 11 -13.32 2.39 6.03
C LEU A 11 -14.20 3.49 5.42
N GLY A 12 -14.62 3.30 4.16
CA GLY A 12 -15.60 4.15 3.49
C GLY A 12 -15.09 4.79 2.19
N PRO A 13 -15.93 4.88 1.14
CA PRO A 13 -15.50 5.27 -0.21
C PRO A 13 -15.02 6.72 -0.33
N SER A 14 -15.50 7.62 0.53
CA SER A 14 -15.10 9.04 0.55
C SER A 14 -13.84 9.31 1.39
N LYS A 15 -13.36 8.33 2.15
CA LYS A 15 -12.19 8.51 3.01
C LYS A 15 -10.91 8.47 2.18
N ARG A 16 -9.85 9.10 2.70
CA ARG A 16 -8.51 9.10 2.10
C ARG A 16 -7.59 8.19 2.91
N LEU A 17 -6.55 7.66 2.25
CA LEU A 17 -5.43 7.07 2.98
C LEU A 17 -4.75 8.15 3.77
N THR A 18 -4.36 7.84 5.01
CA THR A 18 -3.44 8.67 5.77
C THR A 18 -2.09 7.99 5.84
N ALA A 19 -1.01 8.74 5.72
CA ALA A 19 0.34 8.18 5.77
C ALA A 19 1.31 9.13 6.44
N TRP A 20 2.22 8.59 7.23
CA TRP A 20 3.29 9.36 7.84
C TRP A 20 4.64 8.81 7.43
N MET A 21 5.58 9.73 7.22
CA MET A 21 6.97 9.44 6.88
C MET A 21 7.86 10.41 7.67
N PRO A 22 9.09 10.01 8.06
CA PRO A 22 10.05 10.92 8.69
C PRO A 22 10.37 12.08 7.75
N TYR A 23 10.77 13.22 8.29
CA TYR A 23 11.15 14.37 7.45
C TYR A 23 12.35 14.03 6.55
N GLU A 24 12.34 14.52 5.31
CA GLU A 24 13.41 14.31 4.34
C GLU A 24 13.61 15.56 3.48
N THR A 25 14.88 15.90 3.23
CA THR A 25 15.27 16.98 2.32
C THR A 25 14.89 16.61 0.88
N GLY A 26 14.34 17.58 0.12
CA GLY A 26 13.80 17.33 -1.23
C GLY A 26 12.29 17.02 -1.28
N GLY A 27 11.68 16.69 -0.13
CA GLY A 27 10.23 16.76 0.09
C GLY A 27 9.40 15.59 -0.46
N HIS A 28 8.64 14.94 0.42
CA HIS A 28 7.76 13.79 0.10
C HIS A 28 6.71 14.06 -0.97
N ARG A 29 6.30 15.32 -1.20
CA ARG A 29 5.29 15.65 -2.21
C ARG A 29 5.74 15.24 -3.61
N LEU A 30 6.99 15.53 -3.97
CA LEU A 30 7.53 15.24 -5.30
C LEU A 30 7.69 13.72 -5.47
N TRP A 31 8.26 13.07 -4.47
CA TRP A 31 8.41 11.62 -4.43
C TRP A 31 7.06 10.88 -4.57
N LEU A 32 6.03 11.32 -3.83
CA LEU A 32 4.68 10.75 -3.93
C LEU A 32 4.10 10.89 -5.35
N LYS A 33 4.32 12.01 -6.04
CA LYS A 33 3.88 12.17 -7.43
C LYS A 33 4.65 11.27 -8.40
N GLN A 34 5.94 11.04 -8.16
CA GLN A 34 6.75 10.15 -8.99
C GLN A 34 6.28 8.70 -8.87
N VAL A 35 6.02 8.23 -7.65
CA VAL A 35 5.65 6.82 -7.40
C VAL A 35 4.17 6.51 -7.58
N LEU A 36 3.27 7.49 -7.37
CA LEU A 36 1.81 7.30 -7.49
C LEU A 36 1.23 7.84 -8.80
N GLY A 37 2.00 8.62 -9.55
CA GLY A 37 1.61 9.26 -10.80
C GLY A 37 1.37 10.76 -10.66
N GLN A 38 1.66 11.49 -11.74
CA GLN A 38 1.64 12.97 -11.73
C GLN A 38 0.26 13.59 -11.46
N ARG A 39 -0.82 12.83 -11.74
CA ARG A 39 -2.20 13.25 -11.48
C ARG A 39 -2.62 13.08 -10.01
N THR A 40 -1.84 12.37 -9.20
CA THR A 40 -2.12 12.22 -7.78
C THR A 40 -2.06 13.58 -7.09
N ARG A 41 -3.04 13.83 -6.24
CA ARG A 41 -3.13 15.03 -5.40
C ARG A 41 -2.86 14.65 -3.94
N PRO A 42 -1.61 14.37 -3.55
CA PRO A 42 -1.28 14.18 -2.14
C PRO A 42 -1.47 15.52 -1.42
N TYR A 43 -2.04 15.48 -0.23
CA TYR A 43 -2.25 16.66 0.61
C TYR A 43 -1.53 16.45 1.92
N TRP A 44 -0.76 17.44 2.39
CA TRP A 44 -0.16 17.38 3.72
C TRP A 44 -1.10 18.08 4.70
N ASN A 45 -1.68 17.31 5.61
CA ASN A 45 -2.47 17.83 6.71
C ASN A 45 -1.51 18.29 7.81
N LYS A 46 -1.37 19.62 7.96
CA LYS A 46 -0.44 20.21 8.92
C LYS A 46 -0.85 19.94 10.37
N ASP A 47 -2.14 20.03 10.67
CA ASP A 47 -2.67 19.90 12.02
C ASP A 47 -2.55 18.46 12.53
N ALA A 48 -2.83 17.49 11.64
CA ALA A 48 -2.76 16.07 11.97
C ALA A 48 -1.42 15.42 11.62
N HIS A 49 -0.46 16.20 11.10
CA HIS A 49 0.89 15.80 10.73
C HIS A 49 0.96 14.52 9.87
N HIS A 50 0.15 14.42 8.81
CA HIS A 50 0.21 13.28 7.89
C HIS A 50 -0.20 13.64 6.46
N TRP A 51 0.17 12.77 5.52
CA TRP A 51 -0.26 12.83 4.13
C TRP A 51 -1.64 12.23 3.96
N GLU A 52 -2.48 12.87 3.16
CA GLU A 52 -3.76 12.35 2.70
C GLU A 52 -3.71 12.04 1.21
N ILE A 53 -3.99 10.79 0.84
CA ILE A 53 -3.81 10.24 -0.51
C ILE A 53 -5.09 9.50 -0.96
N SER A 54 -5.41 9.50 -2.26
CA SER A 54 -6.55 8.73 -2.76
C SER A 54 -6.38 7.23 -2.49
N ARG A 55 -7.46 6.56 -2.12
CA ARG A 55 -7.47 5.14 -1.74
C ARG A 55 -7.05 4.19 -2.87
N VAL A 56 -7.22 4.61 -4.12
CA VAL A 56 -6.75 3.89 -5.32
C VAL A 56 -5.26 3.63 -5.33
N HIS A 57 -4.51 4.41 -4.55
CA HIS A 57 -3.06 4.30 -4.47
C HIS A 57 -2.58 3.41 -3.33
N LEU A 58 -3.46 2.77 -2.53
CA LEU A 58 -3.03 2.01 -1.36
C LEU A 58 -1.91 1.03 -1.70
N ARG A 59 -2.10 0.28 -2.79
CA ARG A 59 -1.12 -0.72 -3.19
C ARG A 59 0.22 -0.11 -3.56
N HIS A 60 0.19 0.82 -4.51
CA HIS A 60 1.37 1.51 -5.02
C HIS A 60 2.11 2.30 -3.91
N LEU A 61 1.37 2.86 -2.96
CA LEU A 61 1.93 3.59 -1.83
C LEU A 61 2.67 2.64 -0.88
N VAL A 62 2.05 1.53 -0.47
CA VAL A 62 2.70 0.55 0.40
C VAL A 62 3.95 -0.02 -0.28
N ASP A 63 3.86 -0.43 -1.54
CA ASP A 63 5.00 -0.96 -2.29
C ASP A 63 6.16 0.07 -2.38
N ALA A 64 5.84 1.35 -2.63
CA ALA A 64 6.84 2.41 -2.69
C ALA A 64 7.47 2.70 -1.33
N LEU A 65 6.70 2.67 -0.25
CA LEU A 65 7.19 2.88 1.12
C LEU A 65 8.09 1.73 1.57
N VAL A 66 7.70 0.47 1.30
CA VAL A 66 8.54 -0.69 1.60
C VAL A 66 9.90 -0.58 0.90
N ARG A 67 9.91 -0.26 -0.40
CA ARG A 67 11.17 -0.06 -1.15
C ARG A 67 12.03 1.08 -0.62
N LYS A 68 11.40 2.10 -0.01
CA LYS A 68 12.11 3.29 0.49
C LYS A 68 12.60 3.12 1.93
N PHE A 69 11.84 2.43 2.78
CA PHE A 69 12.06 2.37 4.23
C PHE A 69 12.27 0.95 4.76
N ASN A 70 12.34 -0.06 3.89
CA ASN A 70 12.46 -1.50 4.17
C ASN A 70 11.24 -2.14 4.85
N SER A 71 10.45 -1.36 5.59
CA SER A 71 9.20 -1.79 6.18
C SER A 71 8.19 -0.65 6.30
N VAL A 72 6.92 -1.03 6.42
CA VAL A 72 5.81 -0.10 6.69
C VAL A 72 4.72 -0.79 7.51
N ASP A 73 4.17 -0.06 8.46
CA ASP A 73 2.98 -0.47 9.18
C ASP A 73 1.72 -0.04 8.44
N VAL A 74 0.83 -1.00 8.20
CA VAL A 74 -0.42 -0.80 7.49
C VAL A 74 -1.59 -1.09 8.42
N PHE A 75 -2.39 -0.05 8.66
CA PHE A 75 -3.59 -0.11 9.48
C PHE A 75 -4.82 -0.19 8.57
N LEU A 76 -5.54 -1.31 8.60
CA LEU A 76 -6.73 -1.53 7.78
C LEU A 76 -7.99 -1.53 8.64
N GLN A 77 -8.92 -0.63 8.34
CA GLN A 77 -10.27 -0.69 8.91
C GLN A 77 -11.18 -1.60 8.08
N PHE A 78 -12.02 -2.38 8.76
CA PHE A 78 -12.90 -3.37 8.15
C PHE A 78 -14.17 -3.58 8.99
N ARG A 79 -15.20 -4.18 8.38
CA ARG A 79 -16.42 -4.59 9.08
C ARG A 79 -16.26 -6.01 9.59
N ALA A 80 -16.38 -6.21 10.90
CA ALA A 80 -16.16 -7.52 11.50
C ALA A 80 -17.26 -8.55 11.14
N ASN A 81 -18.46 -8.07 10.86
CA ASN A 81 -19.61 -8.89 10.46
C ASN A 81 -19.67 -9.15 8.95
N GLU A 82 -18.86 -8.47 8.14
CA GLU A 82 -18.82 -8.67 6.69
C GLU A 82 -17.84 -9.79 6.36
N THR A 83 -18.40 -10.99 6.14
CA THR A 83 -17.63 -12.18 5.80
C THR A 83 -17.17 -12.13 4.36
N CYS A 84 -15.97 -12.63 4.09
CA CYS A 84 -15.46 -12.77 2.73
C CYS A 84 -16.36 -13.69 1.91
N ASP A 85 -16.91 -13.18 0.81
CA ASP A 85 -17.80 -13.93 -0.05
C ASP A 85 -17.25 -14.05 -1.48
N ARG A 86 -18.07 -14.63 -2.36
CA ARG A 86 -17.73 -14.77 -3.78
C ARG A 86 -17.66 -13.42 -4.50
N GLN A 87 -18.41 -12.40 -4.08
CA GLN A 87 -18.36 -11.08 -4.70
C GLN A 87 -17.00 -10.42 -4.43
N CYS A 88 -16.52 -10.50 -3.18
CA CYS A 88 -15.17 -10.05 -2.81
C CYS A 88 -14.10 -10.77 -3.64
N ARG A 89 -14.16 -12.10 -3.75
CA ARG A 89 -13.20 -12.87 -4.56
C ARG A 89 -13.24 -12.56 -6.05
N ARG A 90 -14.37 -12.05 -6.54
CA ARG A 90 -14.59 -11.66 -7.93
C ARG A 90 -14.34 -10.20 -8.25
N ALA A 91 -14.10 -9.40 -7.21
CA ALA A 91 -14.12 -7.96 -7.33
C ALA A 91 -12.92 -7.45 -8.15
N THR A 92 -13.20 -6.56 -9.09
CA THR A 92 -12.19 -5.87 -9.92
C THR A 92 -11.81 -4.50 -9.35
N GLY A 93 -12.59 -3.98 -8.41
CA GLY A 93 -12.31 -2.72 -7.71
C GLY A 93 -11.25 -2.89 -6.61
N ILE A 94 -10.76 -1.77 -6.09
CA ILE A 94 -9.73 -1.67 -5.01
C ILE A 94 -10.29 -1.78 -3.58
N GLU A 95 -11.61 -1.79 -3.48
CA GLU A 95 -12.35 -1.58 -2.24
C GLU A 95 -12.65 -2.91 -1.57
N CYS A 96 -12.08 -3.12 -0.38
CA CYS A 96 -12.36 -4.30 0.41
C CYS A 96 -12.74 -3.89 1.85
N SER A 97 -13.98 -4.14 2.23
CA SER A 97 -14.51 -3.91 3.58
C SER A 97 -14.60 -5.16 4.45
N CYS A 98 -14.45 -6.36 3.86
CA CYS A 98 -14.58 -7.63 4.60
C CYS A 98 -13.47 -7.91 5.61
N SER A 99 -13.79 -8.80 6.53
CA SER A 99 -12.87 -9.39 7.53
C SER A 99 -11.65 -10.10 6.93
N CYS A 100 -11.69 -10.40 5.63
CA CYS A 100 -10.58 -10.89 4.82
C CYS A 100 -9.42 -9.89 4.64
N LEU A 101 -9.66 -8.59 4.88
CA LEU A 101 -8.70 -7.50 4.72
C LEU A 101 -8.04 -7.40 3.33
N GLY A 102 -8.70 -7.94 2.30
CA GLY A 102 -8.19 -7.96 0.93
C GLY A 102 -7.35 -9.18 0.57
N GLN A 103 -7.14 -10.15 1.49
CA GLN A 103 -6.35 -11.36 1.22
C GLN A 103 -6.92 -12.18 0.05
N ASN A 104 -8.25 -12.28 -0.04
CA ASN A 104 -8.92 -13.04 -1.10
C ASN A 104 -9.60 -12.12 -2.13
N HIS A 105 -9.53 -10.80 -1.95
CA HIS A 105 -10.28 -9.86 -2.78
C HIS A 105 -9.71 -9.85 -4.19
N GLY A 106 -10.53 -10.19 -5.20
CA GLY A 106 -10.12 -10.26 -6.61
C GLY A 106 -9.33 -11.52 -6.99
N GLU A 107 -9.23 -12.51 -6.09
CA GLU A 107 -8.43 -13.72 -6.28
C GLU A 107 -8.80 -14.47 -7.55
N GLU A 108 -10.10 -14.55 -7.90
CA GLU A 108 -10.59 -15.21 -9.12
C GLU A 108 -10.20 -14.44 -10.41
N GLN A 109 -9.67 -13.22 -10.27
CA GLN A 109 -9.23 -12.34 -11.35
C GLN A 109 -7.69 -12.27 -11.37
N GLY A 110 -7.02 -13.10 -10.57
CA GLY A 110 -5.57 -13.11 -10.39
C GLY A 110 -5.06 -11.97 -9.51
N GLY A 111 -5.95 -11.21 -8.86
CA GLY A 111 -5.58 -10.16 -7.93
C GLY A 111 -5.86 -10.60 -6.52
N ALA A 112 -4.92 -11.18 -5.79
CA ALA A 112 -4.98 -11.15 -4.33
C ALA A 112 -4.14 -9.95 -3.89
N TYR A 113 -4.70 -9.04 -3.07
CA TYR A 113 -3.94 -7.84 -2.74
C TYR A 113 -2.65 -8.18 -1.98
N TRP A 114 -2.69 -9.10 -1.01
CA TRP A 114 -1.63 -9.21 0.00
C TRP A 114 -1.36 -10.64 0.47
N LYS A 115 -0.40 -11.34 -0.17
CA LYS A 115 0.06 -12.66 0.30
C LYS A 115 1.19 -12.60 1.35
N ASN A 116 1.90 -11.47 1.43
CA ASN A 116 3.14 -11.35 2.23
C ASN A 116 3.03 -10.31 3.36
N TRP A 117 1.82 -10.05 3.88
CA TRP A 117 1.60 -9.08 4.96
C TRP A 117 1.51 -9.81 6.29
N GLN A 118 2.37 -9.46 7.25
CA GLN A 118 2.39 -10.11 8.56
C GLN A 118 1.53 -9.32 9.55
N GLN A 119 0.68 -9.99 10.32
CA GLN A 119 0.01 -9.35 11.45
C GLN A 119 0.99 -9.18 12.61
N ILE A 120 1.06 -7.98 13.18
CA ILE A 120 1.96 -7.65 14.29
C ILE A 120 1.28 -6.97 15.49
N GLY A 121 0.00 -6.61 15.35
CA GLY A 121 -0.77 -5.98 16.41
C GLY A 121 -2.14 -6.60 16.58
N ASP A 122 -2.80 -6.20 17.67
CA ASP A 122 -4.15 -6.63 17.99
C ASP A 122 -5.19 -5.96 17.07
N VAL A 123 -6.36 -6.58 17.03
CA VAL A 123 -7.53 -5.99 16.37
C VAL A 123 -8.22 -5.04 17.34
N VAL A 124 -8.27 -3.76 17.00
CA VAL A 124 -8.85 -2.70 17.84
C VAL A 124 -10.26 -2.37 17.36
N LEU A 125 -11.20 -2.19 18.29
CA LEU A 125 -12.55 -1.69 17.99
C LEU A 125 -12.51 -0.17 17.83
N ILE A 126 -13.01 0.35 16.70
CA ILE A 126 -13.06 1.79 16.40
C ILE A 126 -14.45 2.36 16.64
N ASP A 127 -15.47 1.63 16.17
CA ASP A 127 -16.91 1.89 16.34
C ASP A 127 -17.60 0.52 16.31
N GLY A 128 -18.79 0.35 16.91
CA GLY A 128 -19.40 -0.95 17.26
C GLY A 128 -19.44 -2.03 16.16
N ALA A 129 -19.29 -1.67 14.88
CA ALA A 129 -19.14 -2.59 13.75
C ALA A 129 -17.80 -2.52 12.99
N ILE A 130 -16.97 -1.48 13.20
CA ILE A 130 -15.71 -1.23 12.50
C ILE A 130 -14.53 -1.57 13.41
N LYS A 131 -13.65 -2.44 12.91
CA LYS A 131 -12.39 -2.80 13.56
C LYS A 131 -11.20 -2.34 12.73
N GLU A 132 -10.07 -2.11 13.36
CA GLU A 132 -8.77 -1.82 12.74
C GLU A 132 -7.79 -2.96 13.03
N ARG A 133 -7.01 -3.37 12.03
CA ARG A 133 -5.90 -4.33 12.21
C ARG A 133 -4.59 -3.70 11.76
N GLN A 134 -3.53 -3.87 12.55
CA GLN A 134 -2.17 -3.49 12.19
C GLN A 134 -1.44 -4.68 11.55
N LEU A 135 -0.88 -4.42 10.38
CA LEU A 135 -0.09 -5.34 9.58
C LEU A 135 1.28 -4.70 9.34
N ARG A 136 2.35 -5.48 9.33
CA ARG A 136 3.68 -5.06 8.91
C ARG A 136 3.99 -5.67 7.55
N VAL A 137 4.47 -4.81 6.66
CA VAL A 137 4.92 -5.19 5.33
C VAL A 137 6.41 -4.93 5.28
N MET A 138 7.18 -5.93 4.88
CA MET A 138 8.63 -5.84 4.76
C MET A 138 9.04 -6.11 3.32
N ASP A 139 10.22 -5.61 2.94
CA ASP A 139 10.81 -5.92 1.64
C ASP A 139 11.31 -7.37 1.66
N HIS A 140 10.42 -8.31 1.36
CA HIS A 140 10.84 -9.62 0.93
C HIS A 140 11.32 -9.46 -0.51
N ILE A 141 12.62 -9.66 -0.76
CA ILE A 141 13.21 -9.77 -2.12
C ILE A 141 12.17 -10.42 -3.04
N VAL A 142 11.60 -9.61 -3.93
CA VAL A 142 10.34 -9.91 -4.63
C VAL A 142 10.51 -11.12 -5.55
N SER A 143 10.04 -12.29 -5.14
CA SER A 143 9.70 -13.40 -6.05
C SER A 143 8.20 -13.33 -6.37
N GLY A 144 7.79 -12.38 -7.22
CA GLY A 144 6.40 -12.23 -7.66
C GLY A 144 6.30 -11.40 -8.94
N PRO A 145 5.42 -11.77 -9.90
CA PRO A 145 5.59 -11.47 -11.34
C PRO A 145 5.33 -10.03 -11.78
N TYR A 146 5.02 -9.10 -10.87
CA TYR A 146 4.66 -7.73 -11.24
C TYR A 146 5.81 -6.75 -10.98
N ARG A 147 6.87 -6.88 -11.78
CA ARG A 147 7.87 -5.83 -11.95
C ARG A 147 7.18 -4.69 -12.70
N LEU A 148 6.91 -3.57 -12.02
CA LEU A 148 6.59 -2.33 -12.73
C LEU A 148 7.79 -2.05 -13.66
N LYS A 149 7.59 -2.16 -14.97
CA LYS A 149 8.59 -1.78 -15.97
C LYS A 149 8.82 -0.28 -15.81
N THR A 150 9.88 0.10 -15.11
CA THR A 150 10.45 1.44 -15.20
C THR A 150 11.25 1.49 -16.51
N ASN A 151 10.92 2.48 -17.34
CA ASN A 151 11.45 2.67 -18.69
C ASN A 151 12.98 2.84 -18.73
N GLU A 152 13.62 2.19 -19.73
CA GLU A 152 14.89 2.49 -20.45
C GLU A 152 16.20 2.58 -19.64
N ARG A 153 17.38 2.08 -20.08
CA ARG A 153 17.93 1.72 -21.40
C ARG A 153 19.04 0.65 -21.18
N ILE A 154 19.08 -0.39 -22.00
CA ILE A 154 20.25 -1.28 -22.09
C ILE A 154 21.19 -0.67 -23.13
N VAL A 155 22.35 -0.18 -22.69
CA VAL A 155 23.52 -0.02 -23.57
C VAL A 155 24.50 -1.10 -23.15
N ILE A 156 24.66 -2.11 -23.98
CA ILE A 156 25.77 -3.05 -23.89
C ILE A 156 26.56 -2.81 -25.16
N ASP A 157 27.75 -2.23 -25.03
CA ASP A 157 28.78 -2.35 -26.05
C ASP A 157 29.89 -3.24 -25.46
N PRO A 158 30.04 -4.49 -25.92
CA PRO A 158 31.18 -5.30 -25.58
C PRO A 158 32.16 -5.27 -26.76
N HIS A 159 33.15 -4.38 -26.71
CA HIS A 159 34.43 -4.67 -27.33
C HIS A 159 35.01 -5.92 -26.65
N GLY A 160 34.77 -7.07 -27.28
CA GLY A 160 35.28 -8.38 -26.92
C GLY A 160 35.68 -9.11 -28.20
N VAL A 161 36.94 -8.98 -28.54
CA VAL A 161 37.65 -9.60 -29.66
C VAL A 161 37.55 -11.13 -29.58
N ASN A 162 37.23 -11.77 -30.70
CA ASN A 162 37.81 -13.06 -31.08
C ASN A 162 37.52 -13.38 -32.56
N SER A 163 38.50 -13.11 -33.41
CA SER A 163 38.90 -13.92 -34.58
C SER A 163 40.36 -13.59 -34.88
#